data_AF-A0A417Z0C2-F1
#
_entry.id   AF-A0A417Z0C2-F1
#
_cell.length_a   1.000
_cell.length_b   1.000
_cell.length_c   1.000
_cell.angle_alpha   90.00
_cell.angle_beta   90.00
_cell.angle_gamma   90.00
#
_symmetry.space_group_name_H-M   'P 1'
#
loop_
_entity.id
_entity.type
_entity.pdbx_description
1 polymer ?
#
loop_
_entity_poly.entity_id
_entity_poly.type
_entity_poly.pdbx_seq_one_letter_code
_entity_poly.pdbx_strand_id
1 'polypeptide(L)'
;MDKLKKKLQATLLENPAVQIKKSLVWHMPVTTYSVAFSRVKRSKMEILMKMMLLTFEQTQIRRAANLSELLLVEELFIEDLLKKLQRMGLIRLEKGAYILTPKGNNQLKTGIMEEELEEEATLLSYSPFHDEFWPEMNEPLPETDKDLPLYRYIYNQNRINEEKILRLLSETENGEEEDGFQTVVTAVNRFEQQKIEPMPCLEFQLYNKEQDTFFARVWNTRLGRWDEAFEKQIEEKERMKWREELASKCDINTN
;
A
#
# COMPACT_ATOMS: atom_id res chain seq x y z
N MET A 1 -2.53 13.02 -26.35
CA MET A 1 -1.29 13.55 -25.73
C MET A 1 -0.87 14.96 -26.17
N ASP A 2 -0.94 15.33 -27.45
CA ASP A 2 -0.36 16.60 -27.94
C ASP A 2 -0.90 17.88 -27.26
N LYS A 3 -2.19 17.90 -26.91
CA LYS A 3 -2.80 19.03 -26.20
C LYS A 3 -2.14 19.26 -24.83
N LEU A 4 -1.87 18.17 -24.09
CA LEU A 4 -1.19 18.23 -22.80
C LEU A 4 0.25 18.71 -22.98
N LYS A 5 0.99 18.16 -23.94
CA LYS A 5 2.36 18.60 -24.24
C LYS A 5 2.42 20.10 -24.55
N LYS A 6 1.55 20.60 -25.43
CA LYS A 6 1.48 22.04 -25.76
C LYS A 6 1.16 22.91 -24.54
N LYS A 7 0.21 22.47 -23.70
CA LYS A 7 -0.13 23.18 -22.45
C LYS A 7 1.09 23.28 -21.53
N LEU A 8 1.79 22.18 -21.29
CA LEU A 8 2.96 22.14 -20.42
C LEU A 8 4.12 22.96 -20.98
N GLN A 9 4.34 22.92 -22.31
CA GLN A 9 5.35 23.75 -22.97
C GLN A 9 5.08 25.24 -22.77
N ALA A 10 3.81 25.67 -22.91
CA ALA A 10 3.42 27.06 -22.66
C ALA A 10 3.75 27.48 -21.22
N THR A 11 3.38 26.65 -20.24
CA THR A 11 3.69 26.92 -18.82
C THR A 11 5.19 27.02 -18.54
N LEU A 12 6.02 26.16 -19.16
CA LEU A 12 7.48 26.22 -18.97
C LEU A 12 8.12 27.46 -19.62
N LEU A 13 7.53 27.97 -20.70
CA LEU A 13 8.01 29.13 -21.44
C LEU A 13 7.46 30.47 -20.92
N GLU A 14 6.62 30.45 -19.87
CA GLU A 14 6.23 31.67 -19.14
C GLU A 14 7.46 32.37 -18.54
N ASN A 15 8.50 31.62 -18.20
CA ASN A 15 9.79 32.17 -17.81
C ASN A 15 10.66 32.47 -19.06
N PRO A 16 10.92 33.75 -19.40
CA PRO A 16 11.67 34.11 -20.61
C PRO A 16 13.14 33.68 -20.60
N ALA A 17 13.70 33.41 -19.42
CA ALA A 17 15.06 32.89 -19.27
C ALA A 17 15.18 31.41 -19.66
N VAL A 18 14.06 30.68 -19.70
CA VAL A 18 14.03 29.23 -19.95
C VAL A 18 13.86 28.94 -21.44
N GLN A 19 14.65 28.00 -21.95
CA GLN A 19 14.50 27.45 -23.29
C GLN A 19 14.33 25.94 -23.25
N ILE A 20 13.36 25.43 -24.00
CA ILE A 20 13.20 24.00 -24.23
C ILE A 20 14.19 23.57 -25.30
N LYS A 21 15.16 22.73 -24.94
CA LYS A 21 16.17 22.18 -25.86
C LYS A 21 15.72 20.87 -26.50
N LYS A 22 14.99 20.05 -25.74
CA LYS A 22 14.47 18.76 -26.19
C LYS A 22 13.15 18.44 -25.49
N SER A 23 12.29 17.70 -26.18
CA SER A 23 11.09 17.11 -25.58
C SER A 23 11.03 15.63 -25.95
N LEU A 24 10.81 14.78 -24.96
CA LEU A 24 10.75 13.34 -25.10
C LEU A 24 9.43 12.82 -24.52
N VAL A 25 8.98 11.69 -25.05
CA VAL A 25 7.86 10.93 -24.50
C VAL A 25 8.35 9.50 -24.33
N TRP A 26 8.16 8.94 -23.15
CA TRP A 26 8.54 7.58 -22.81
C TRP A 26 7.52 7.02 -21.82
N HIS A 27 7.56 5.71 -21.57
CA HIS A 27 6.68 5.09 -20.59
C HIS A 27 7.44 4.44 -19.44
N MET A 28 6.83 4.48 -18.27
CA MET A 28 7.25 3.70 -17.10
C MET A 28 6.25 2.57 -16.84
N PRO A 29 6.71 1.37 -16.45
CA PRO A 29 5.80 0.30 -16.08
C PRO A 29 5.17 0.58 -14.71
N VAL A 30 3.86 0.46 -14.61
CA VAL A 30 3.13 0.36 -13.33
C VAL A 30 2.49 -1.02 -13.28
N THR A 31 2.70 -1.73 -12.18
CA THR A 31 2.22 -3.10 -12.02
C THR A 31 1.02 -3.14 -11.09
N THR A 32 -0.08 -3.73 -11.53
CA THR A 32 -1.28 -3.93 -10.69
C THR A 32 -1.23 -5.32 -10.06
N TYR A 33 -1.45 -5.38 -8.75
CA TYR A 33 -1.56 -6.61 -7.98
C TYR A 33 -2.99 -6.77 -7.46
N SER A 34 -3.52 -7.99 -7.57
CA SER A 34 -4.66 -8.40 -6.76
C SER A 34 -4.13 -8.94 -5.45
N VAL A 35 -4.61 -8.39 -4.34
CA VAL A 35 -4.17 -8.75 -3.00
C VAL A 35 -5.35 -9.23 -2.20
N ALA A 36 -5.23 -10.41 -1.60
CA ALA A 36 -6.20 -10.92 -0.65
C ALA A 36 -5.60 -10.89 0.76
N PHE A 37 -6.39 -10.44 1.72
CA PHE A 37 -5.93 -10.19 3.08
C PHE A 37 -7.03 -10.51 4.09
N SER A 38 -6.62 -10.81 5.32
CA SER A 38 -7.52 -11.10 6.43
C SER A 38 -7.52 -9.97 7.45
N ARG A 39 -8.70 -9.68 7.96
CA ARG A 39 -8.91 -8.71 9.04
C ARG A 39 -9.46 -9.39 10.28
N VAL A 40 -9.24 -8.74 11.41
CA VAL A 40 -9.92 -9.07 12.66
C VAL A 40 -10.63 -7.85 13.19
N LYS A 41 -11.81 -8.07 13.76
CA LYS A 41 -12.49 -7.09 14.59
C LYS A 41 -12.03 -7.25 16.03
N ARG A 42 -11.44 -6.19 16.57
CA ARG A 42 -10.96 -6.11 17.94
C ARG A 42 -11.98 -5.39 18.80
N SER A 43 -12.19 -5.89 20.01
CA SER A 43 -13.03 -5.25 21.00
C SER A 43 -12.53 -5.52 22.41
N LYS A 44 -12.94 -4.70 23.37
CA LYS A 44 -12.68 -4.99 24.77
C LYS A 44 -13.45 -6.23 25.19
N MET A 45 -12.75 -7.17 25.82
CA MET A 45 -13.35 -8.42 26.27
C MET A 45 -14.46 -8.15 27.30
N GLU A 46 -15.62 -8.75 27.08
CA GLU A 46 -16.72 -8.70 28.03
C GLU A 46 -16.33 -9.34 29.37
N ILE A 47 -16.82 -8.76 30.47
CA ILE A 47 -16.45 -9.18 31.82
C ILE A 47 -16.74 -10.67 32.03
N LEU A 48 -17.91 -11.15 31.60
CA LEU A 48 -18.28 -12.55 31.82
C LEU A 48 -17.36 -13.51 31.04
N MET A 49 -17.04 -13.21 29.78
CA MET A 49 -16.09 -14.01 29.00
C MET A 49 -14.72 -14.03 29.68
N LYS A 50 -14.25 -12.86 30.15
CA LYS A 50 -13.00 -12.77 30.90
C LYS A 50 -13.02 -13.65 32.15
N MET A 51 -14.11 -13.63 32.92
CA MET A 51 -14.26 -14.46 34.11
C MET A 51 -14.27 -15.95 33.76
N MET A 52 -14.93 -16.35 32.67
CA MET A 52 -14.91 -17.74 32.20
C MET A 52 -13.49 -18.18 31.81
N LEU A 53 -12.76 -17.36 31.05
CA LEU A 53 -11.38 -17.67 30.65
C LEU A 53 -10.44 -17.75 31.86
N LEU A 54 -10.54 -16.84 32.83
CA LEU A 54 -9.81 -16.94 34.11
C LEU A 54 -10.13 -18.23 34.86
N THR A 55 -11.39 -18.64 34.85
CA THR A 55 -11.82 -19.88 35.53
C THR A 55 -11.17 -21.12 34.89
N PHE A 56 -11.03 -21.16 33.56
CA PHE A 56 -10.31 -22.25 32.88
C PHE A 56 -8.80 -22.25 33.13
N GLU A 57 -8.20 -21.09 33.41
CA GLU A 57 -6.79 -20.99 33.81
C GLU A 57 -6.57 -21.55 35.22
N GLN A 58 -7.51 -21.30 36.12
CA GLN A 58 -7.35 -21.58 37.55
C GLN A 58 -7.92 -22.94 37.99
N THR A 59 -8.91 -23.47 37.26
CA THR A 59 -9.68 -24.64 37.70
C THR A 59 -10.05 -25.57 36.54
N GLN A 60 -10.25 -26.86 36.85
CA GLN A 60 -10.67 -27.83 35.85
C GLN A 60 -12.20 -27.82 35.68
N ILE A 61 -12.68 -27.19 34.61
CA ILE A 61 -14.11 -27.15 34.26
C ILE A 61 -14.44 -28.25 33.27
N ARG A 62 -15.44 -29.09 33.59
CA ARG A 62 -15.89 -30.19 32.72
C ARG A 62 -17.25 -29.96 32.07
N ARG A 63 -18.11 -29.14 32.68
CA ARG A 63 -19.49 -28.90 32.22
C ARG A 63 -19.92 -27.46 32.47
N ALA A 64 -20.93 -27.01 31.74
CA ALA A 64 -21.53 -25.68 31.88
C ALA A 64 -22.07 -25.45 33.30
N ALA A 65 -22.75 -26.43 33.91
CA ALA A 65 -23.18 -26.39 35.31
C ALA A 65 -22.09 -25.91 36.29
N ASN A 66 -20.84 -26.35 36.14
CA ASN A 66 -19.75 -25.93 37.04
C ASN A 66 -19.50 -24.42 36.95
N LEU A 67 -19.56 -23.84 35.75
CA LEU A 67 -19.40 -22.40 35.54
C LEU A 67 -20.66 -21.62 35.95
N SER A 68 -21.85 -22.18 35.71
CA SER A 68 -23.13 -21.61 36.12
C SER A 68 -23.17 -21.39 37.63
N GLU A 69 -22.75 -22.40 38.41
CA GLU A 69 -22.64 -22.31 39.87
C GLU A 69 -21.56 -21.32 40.32
N LEU A 70 -20.37 -21.35 39.71
CA LEU A 70 -19.25 -20.49 40.10
C LEU A 70 -19.48 -19.00 39.77
N LEU A 71 -20.08 -18.72 38.61
CA LEU A 71 -20.29 -17.37 38.12
C LEU A 71 -21.68 -16.82 38.45
N LEU A 72 -22.57 -17.66 39.01
CA LEU A 72 -23.96 -17.32 39.35
C LEU A 72 -24.75 -16.82 38.11
N VAL A 73 -24.61 -17.56 37.00
CA VAL A 73 -25.20 -17.24 35.70
C VAL A 73 -25.98 -18.45 35.18
N GLU A 74 -27.07 -18.23 34.45
CA GLU A 74 -27.90 -19.31 33.90
C GLU A 74 -27.10 -20.28 33.02
N GLU A 75 -27.29 -21.59 33.22
CA GLU A 75 -26.52 -22.64 32.53
C GLU A 75 -26.68 -22.58 31.00
N LEU A 76 -27.88 -22.33 30.48
CA LEU A 76 -28.12 -22.22 29.04
C LEU A 76 -27.32 -21.09 28.39
N PHE A 77 -27.15 -19.98 29.11
CA PHE A 77 -26.34 -18.87 28.65
C PHE A 77 -24.84 -19.19 28.68
N ILE A 78 -24.37 -19.89 29.71
CA ILE A 78 -23.00 -20.41 29.78
C ILE A 78 -22.72 -21.41 28.65
N GLU A 79 -23.67 -22.29 28.32
CA GLU A 79 -23.53 -23.22 27.20
C GLU A 79 -23.36 -22.51 25.86
N ASP A 80 -24.12 -21.44 25.62
CA ASP A 80 -23.99 -20.65 24.40
C ASP A 80 -22.63 -19.94 24.33
N LEU A 81 -22.18 -19.35 25.44
CA LEU A 81 -20.86 -18.73 25.54
C LEU A 81 -19.73 -19.75 25.36
N LEU A 82 -19.84 -20.95 25.93
CA LEU A 82 -18.87 -22.03 25.72
C LEU A 82 -18.75 -22.37 24.23
N LYS A 83 -19.88 -22.53 23.54
CA LYS A 83 -19.89 -22.77 22.09
C LYS A 83 -19.25 -21.62 21.32
N LYS A 84 -19.53 -20.37 21.69
CA LYS A 84 -18.91 -19.18 21.10
C LYS A 84 -17.39 -19.18 21.30
N LEU A 85 -16.91 -19.37 22.54
CA LEU A 85 -15.47 -19.41 22.85
C LEU A 85 -14.74 -20.57 22.14
N GLN A 86 -15.39 -21.72 21.96
CA GLN A 86 -14.86 -22.82 21.16
C GLN A 86 -14.78 -22.50 19.67
N ARG A 87 -15.84 -21.91 19.10
CA ARG A 87 -15.85 -21.48 17.69
C ARG A 87 -14.76 -20.46 17.39
N MET A 88 -14.52 -19.54 18.32
CA MET A 88 -13.44 -18.55 18.23
C MET A 88 -12.04 -19.14 18.47
N GLY A 89 -11.96 -20.42 18.87
CA GLY A 89 -10.71 -21.11 19.17
C GLY A 89 -10.02 -20.64 20.44
N LEU A 90 -10.74 -19.99 21.37
CA LEU A 90 -10.18 -19.50 22.64
C LEU A 90 -10.06 -20.64 23.68
N ILE A 91 -10.95 -21.63 23.58
CA ILE A 91 -10.94 -22.83 24.41
C ILE A 91 -11.11 -24.08 23.55
N ARG A 92 -10.65 -25.21 24.06
CA ARG A 92 -10.90 -26.54 23.47
C ARG A 92 -11.26 -27.55 24.55
N LEU A 93 -11.96 -28.61 24.16
CA LEU A 93 -12.25 -29.72 25.06
C LEU A 93 -11.13 -30.77 24.94
N GLU A 94 -10.42 -31.01 26.03
CA GLU A 94 -9.32 -31.96 26.09
C GLU A 94 -9.48 -32.86 27.32
N LYS A 95 -9.49 -34.19 27.12
CA LYS A 95 -9.73 -35.19 28.19
C LYS A 95 -10.99 -34.91 29.03
N GLY A 96 -12.03 -34.35 28.41
CA GLY A 96 -13.31 -34.05 29.07
C GLY A 96 -13.30 -32.79 29.95
N ALA A 97 -12.29 -31.93 29.81
CA ALA A 97 -12.26 -30.62 30.45
C ALA A 97 -12.00 -29.51 29.41
N TYR A 98 -12.54 -28.32 29.65
CA TYR A 98 -12.28 -27.14 28.84
C TYR A 98 -10.93 -26.54 29.24
N ILE A 99 -10.08 -26.29 28.25
CA ILE A 99 -8.73 -25.74 28.44
C ILE A 99 -8.53 -24.55 27.49
N LEU A 100 -7.85 -23.51 28.00
CA LEU A 100 -7.43 -22.37 27.19
C LEU A 100 -6.47 -22.79 26.09
N THR A 101 -6.69 -22.28 24.88
CA THR A 101 -5.71 -22.36 23.80
C THR A 101 -4.64 -21.28 23.96
N PRO A 102 -3.54 -21.32 23.18
CA PRO A 102 -2.59 -20.20 23.12
C PRO A 102 -3.26 -18.87 22.75
N LYS A 103 -4.23 -18.89 21.83
CA LYS A 103 -5.04 -17.71 21.44
C LYS A 103 -5.86 -17.19 22.63
N GLY A 104 -6.56 -18.09 23.33
CA GLY A 104 -7.33 -17.75 24.53
C GLY A 104 -6.48 -17.13 25.62
N ASN A 105 -5.31 -17.69 25.90
CA ASN A 105 -4.36 -17.14 26.87
C ASN A 105 -3.86 -15.73 26.49
N ASN A 106 -3.56 -15.50 25.21
CA ASN A 106 -3.08 -14.20 24.75
C ASN A 106 -4.18 -13.12 24.86
N GLN A 107 -5.39 -13.43 24.37
CA GLN A 107 -6.54 -12.52 24.45
C GLN A 107 -6.97 -12.24 25.90
N LEU A 108 -6.88 -13.24 26.79
CA LEU A 108 -7.13 -13.04 28.22
C LEU A 108 -6.16 -12.04 28.86
N LYS A 109 -4.86 -12.17 28.53
CA LYS A 109 -3.80 -11.30 29.06
C LYS A 109 -3.92 -9.86 28.56
N THR A 110 -4.21 -9.68 27.28
CA THR A 110 -4.39 -8.36 26.68
C THR A 110 -5.75 -7.73 27.04
N GLY A 111 -6.75 -8.57 27.36
CA GLY A 111 -8.13 -8.14 27.56
C GLY A 111 -8.82 -7.70 26.27
N ILE A 112 -8.23 -8.02 25.11
CA ILE A 112 -8.76 -7.69 23.78
C ILE A 112 -9.25 -8.99 23.14
N MET A 113 -10.51 -8.99 22.75
CA MET A 113 -11.10 -10.06 21.97
C MET A 113 -10.90 -9.77 20.49
N GLU A 114 -10.47 -10.78 19.73
CA GLU A 114 -10.35 -10.67 18.27
C GLU A 114 -11.28 -11.68 17.60
N GLU A 115 -12.14 -11.17 16.73
CA GLU A 115 -13.04 -11.93 15.87
C GLU A 115 -12.51 -11.89 14.44
N GLU A 116 -12.30 -13.07 13.85
CA GLU A 116 -11.80 -13.18 12.47
C GLU A 116 -12.91 -12.79 11.49
N LEU A 117 -12.59 -11.91 10.55
CA LEU A 117 -13.48 -11.51 9.46
C LEU A 117 -13.18 -12.34 8.21
N GLU A 118 -14.11 -12.31 7.26
CA GLU A 118 -13.92 -12.97 5.96
C GLU A 118 -12.73 -12.38 5.20
N GLU A 119 -12.12 -13.19 4.34
CA GLU A 119 -11.04 -12.72 3.45
C GLU A 119 -11.60 -11.64 2.51
N GLU A 120 -10.91 -10.50 2.46
CA GLU A 120 -11.19 -9.42 1.54
C GLU A 120 -10.14 -9.39 0.42
N ALA A 121 -10.50 -8.78 -0.72
CA ALA A 121 -9.58 -8.60 -1.83
C ALA A 121 -9.61 -7.16 -2.34
N THR A 122 -8.44 -6.63 -2.71
CA THR A 122 -8.28 -5.29 -3.28
C THR A 122 -7.26 -5.28 -4.43
N LEU A 123 -7.27 -4.19 -5.19
CA LEU A 123 -6.30 -3.93 -6.26
C LEU A 123 -5.32 -2.83 -5.84
N LEU A 124 -4.04 -3.13 -5.93
CA LEU A 124 -2.96 -2.17 -5.63
C LEU A 124 -2.14 -1.90 -6.89
N SER A 125 -1.88 -0.63 -7.20
CA SER A 125 -0.96 -0.24 -8.27
C SER A 125 0.41 0.08 -7.69
N TYR A 126 1.47 -0.52 -8.19
CA TYR A 126 2.84 -0.29 -7.72
C TYR A 126 3.71 0.34 -8.80
N SER A 127 4.45 1.37 -8.42
CA SER A 127 5.49 1.98 -9.23
C SER A 127 6.87 1.45 -8.82
N PRO A 128 7.54 0.64 -9.65
CA PRO A 128 8.88 0.14 -9.33
C PRO A 128 9.95 1.23 -9.27
N PHE A 129 9.70 2.37 -9.94
CA PHE A 129 10.63 3.49 -9.92
C PHE A 129 10.58 4.27 -8.61
N HIS A 130 9.38 4.52 -8.10
CA HIS A 130 9.18 5.25 -6.85
C HIS A 130 9.28 4.35 -5.62
N ASP A 131 9.18 3.03 -5.82
CA ASP A 131 9.01 2.05 -4.76
C ASP A 131 7.78 2.33 -3.88
N GLU A 132 6.68 2.74 -4.53
CA GLU A 132 5.46 3.22 -3.88
C GLU A 132 4.21 2.59 -4.50
N PHE A 133 3.18 2.41 -3.66
CA PHE A 133 1.84 2.06 -4.10
C PHE A 133 1.00 3.32 -4.33
N TRP A 134 0.23 3.30 -5.41
CA TRP A 134 -0.64 4.39 -5.81
C TRP A 134 -2.10 3.93 -5.82
N PRO A 135 -3.05 4.82 -5.45
CA PRO A 135 -4.47 4.54 -5.53
C PRO A 135 -4.90 4.16 -6.94
N GLU A 136 -5.99 3.41 -7.07
CA GLU A 136 -6.58 3.12 -8.37
C GLU A 136 -6.86 4.43 -9.15
N MET A 137 -6.67 4.37 -10.46
CA MET A 137 -6.86 5.53 -11.32
C MET A 137 -8.33 5.62 -11.71
N ASN A 138 -8.97 6.74 -11.39
CA ASN A 138 -10.37 6.96 -11.77
C ASN A 138 -10.50 7.57 -13.18
N GLU A 139 -9.43 8.14 -13.73
CA GLU A 139 -9.45 8.80 -15.03
C GLU A 139 -8.75 7.96 -16.10
N PRO A 140 -9.33 7.87 -17.32
CA PRO A 140 -8.67 7.19 -18.42
C PRO A 140 -7.38 7.93 -18.81
N LEU A 141 -6.31 7.17 -19.06
CA LEU A 141 -5.07 7.76 -19.56
C LEU A 141 -5.30 8.42 -20.91
N PRO A 142 -4.59 9.53 -21.19
CA PRO A 142 -4.56 10.06 -22.53
C PRO A 142 -4.01 8.99 -23.50
N GLU A 143 -4.72 8.79 -24.62
CA GLU A 143 -4.27 7.87 -25.67
C GLU A 143 -2.83 8.22 -26.09
N THR A 144 -2.02 7.18 -26.11
CA THR A 144 -0.60 7.22 -26.46
C THR A 144 -0.30 6.22 -27.55
N ASP A 145 0.76 6.53 -28.28
CA ASP A 145 1.34 5.58 -29.23
C ASP A 145 1.82 4.35 -28.47
N LYS A 146 1.50 3.15 -28.98
CA LYS A 146 1.86 1.88 -28.32
C LYS A 146 3.35 1.60 -28.37
N ASP A 147 4.08 2.28 -29.28
CA ASP A 147 5.50 2.05 -29.55
C ASP A 147 6.43 3.08 -28.87
N LEU A 148 5.95 3.76 -27.82
CA LEU A 148 6.81 4.64 -27.02
C LEU A 148 7.96 3.84 -26.39
N PRO A 149 9.15 4.45 -26.23
CA PRO A 149 10.26 3.77 -25.58
C PRO A 149 10.04 3.67 -24.06
N LEU A 150 10.55 2.58 -23.47
CA LEU A 150 10.67 2.43 -22.02
C LEU A 150 11.61 3.48 -21.43
N TYR A 151 11.36 3.87 -20.19
CA TYR A 151 12.29 4.70 -19.43
C TYR A 151 13.68 4.06 -19.34
N ARG A 152 14.69 4.81 -19.74
CA ARG A 152 16.06 4.34 -20.02
C ARG A 152 16.90 3.97 -18.78
N TYR A 153 16.40 4.21 -17.57
CA TYR A 153 17.11 3.94 -16.31
C TYR A 153 16.32 3.03 -15.36
N ILE A 154 15.42 2.20 -15.89
CA ILE A 154 14.76 1.17 -15.08
C ILE A 154 15.82 0.19 -14.59
N TYR A 155 16.13 0.23 -13.28
CA TYR A 155 16.89 -0.82 -12.64
C TYR A 155 15.96 -1.97 -12.25
N ASN A 156 16.50 -3.19 -12.22
CA ASN A 156 15.79 -4.40 -11.81
C ASN A 156 15.20 -4.24 -10.39
N GLN A 157 13.93 -3.90 -10.43
CA GLN A 157 12.84 -3.91 -9.46
C GLN A 157 13.16 -4.52 -8.08
N ASN A 158 13.05 -3.68 -7.04
CA ASN A 158 12.73 -4.14 -5.70
C ASN A 158 11.54 -5.09 -5.80
N ARG A 159 11.74 -6.35 -5.41
CA ARG A 159 10.66 -7.33 -5.37
C ARG A 159 9.70 -6.87 -4.29
N ILE A 160 8.45 -6.61 -4.68
CA ILE A 160 7.37 -6.42 -3.72
C ILE A 160 7.38 -7.62 -2.79
N ASN A 161 7.30 -7.34 -1.50
CA ASN A 161 7.18 -8.36 -0.48
C ASN A 161 5.87 -8.15 0.29
N GLU A 162 5.49 -9.19 1.02
CA GLU A 162 4.28 -9.22 1.82
C GLU A 162 4.26 -8.11 2.87
N GLU A 163 5.40 -7.81 3.51
CA GLU A 163 5.53 -6.79 4.54
C GLU A 163 5.16 -5.38 4.05
N LYS A 164 5.60 -5.01 2.84
CA LYS A 164 5.26 -3.70 2.25
C LYS A 164 3.76 -3.59 1.97
N ILE A 165 3.15 -4.66 1.47
CA ILE A 165 1.71 -4.71 1.21
C ILE A 165 0.94 -4.63 2.53
N LEU A 166 1.34 -5.41 3.53
CA LEU A 166 0.69 -5.44 4.84
C LEU A 166 0.75 -4.06 5.50
N ARG A 167 1.89 -3.37 5.42
CA ARG A 167 2.03 -2.01 5.94
C ARG A 167 1.07 -1.04 5.25
N LEU A 168 1.02 -1.06 3.92
CA LEU A 168 0.10 -0.19 3.18
C LEU A 168 -1.36 -0.47 3.60
N LEU A 169 -1.77 -1.74 3.57
CA LEU A 169 -3.14 -2.11 3.95
C LEU A 169 -3.44 -1.73 5.40
N SER A 170 -2.48 -1.85 6.31
CA SER A 170 -2.66 -1.42 7.70
C SER A 170 -2.83 0.10 7.82
N GLU A 171 -2.19 0.89 6.96
CA GLU A 171 -2.32 2.35 6.97
C GLU A 171 -3.64 2.81 6.32
N THR A 172 -4.17 2.08 5.35
CA THR A 172 -5.39 2.47 4.60
C THR A 172 -6.67 1.84 5.10
N GLU A 173 -6.61 0.60 5.57
CA GLU A 173 -7.79 -0.23 5.88
C GLU A 173 -8.07 -0.40 7.37
N ASN A 174 -7.10 -0.08 8.24
CA ASN A 174 -7.37 -0.12 9.68
C ASN A 174 -8.30 1.03 10.03
N GLY A 175 -9.39 0.70 10.73
CA GLY A 175 -10.42 1.66 11.12
C GLY A 175 -10.77 1.54 12.59
N GLU A 176 -10.95 2.67 13.24
CA GLU A 176 -11.69 2.74 14.50
C GLU A 176 -13.19 2.83 14.15
N GLU A 177 -13.96 1.88 14.67
CA GLU A 177 -15.41 1.89 14.59
C GLU A 177 -15.98 2.60 15.83
N GLU A 178 -17.18 3.17 15.69
CA GLU A 178 -17.93 3.66 16.85
C GLU A 178 -18.17 2.53 17.88
N ASP A 179 -18.22 2.86 19.18
CA ASP A 179 -18.28 1.92 20.32
C ASP A 179 -16.98 1.17 20.70
N GLY A 180 -15.81 1.62 20.24
CA GLY A 180 -14.52 1.09 20.71
C GLY A 180 -14.15 -0.27 20.09
N PHE A 181 -14.79 -0.59 18.97
CA PHE A 181 -14.37 -1.64 18.06
C PHE A 181 -13.26 -1.11 17.14
N GLN A 182 -12.31 -1.97 16.78
CA GLN A 182 -11.27 -1.63 15.83
C GLN A 182 -11.11 -2.75 14.83
N THR A 183 -11.18 -2.44 13.55
CA THR A 183 -10.89 -3.40 12.50
C THR A 183 -9.43 -3.28 12.09
N VAL A 184 -8.70 -4.41 12.09
CA VAL A 184 -7.25 -4.45 11.88
C VAL A 184 -6.89 -5.51 10.85
N VAL A 185 -6.09 -5.14 9.84
CA VAL A 185 -5.46 -6.07 8.90
C VAL A 185 -4.40 -6.89 9.62
N THR A 186 -4.48 -8.20 9.50
CA THR A 186 -3.62 -9.14 10.25
C THR A 186 -2.62 -9.88 9.39
N ALA A 187 -2.99 -10.16 8.14
CA ALA A 187 -2.17 -10.91 7.22
C ALA A 187 -2.52 -10.59 5.78
N VAL A 188 -1.53 -10.71 4.90
CA VAL A 188 -1.71 -10.79 3.45
C VAL A 188 -1.66 -12.26 3.09
N ASN A 189 -2.77 -12.81 2.64
CA ASN A 189 -2.89 -14.25 2.40
C ASN A 189 -2.25 -14.64 1.07
N ARG A 190 -2.44 -13.79 0.04
CA ARG A 190 -1.87 -13.97 -1.30
C ARG A 190 -1.86 -12.64 -2.06
N PHE A 191 -0.93 -12.51 -2.98
CA PHE A 191 -0.94 -11.44 -3.96
C PHE A 191 -0.45 -11.93 -5.32
N GLU A 192 -1.12 -11.49 -6.38
CA GLU A 192 -0.86 -11.93 -7.75
C GLU A 192 -0.75 -10.72 -8.67
N GLN A 193 0.29 -10.72 -9.51
CA GLN A 193 0.43 -9.73 -10.56
C GLN A 193 -0.67 -9.93 -11.62
N GLN A 194 -1.47 -8.90 -11.85
CA GLN A 194 -2.56 -8.93 -12.82
C GLN A 194 -2.14 -8.38 -14.17
N LYS A 195 -1.58 -7.16 -14.18
CA LYS A 195 -1.20 -6.46 -15.41
C LYS A 195 -0.02 -5.52 -15.18
N ILE A 196 0.70 -5.25 -16.25
CA ILE A 196 1.70 -4.18 -16.31
C ILE A 196 1.18 -3.17 -17.31
N GLU A 197 0.93 -1.95 -16.85
CA GLU A 197 0.43 -0.87 -17.69
C GLU A 197 1.55 0.15 -17.96
N PRO A 198 1.79 0.51 -19.22
CA PRO A 198 2.74 1.56 -19.56
C PRO A 198 2.13 2.93 -19.25
N MET A 199 2.68 3.65 -18.28
CA MET A 199 2.29 5.02 -17.97
C MET A 199 3.17 6.00 -18.74
N PRO A 200 2.61 6.85 -19.60
CA PRO A 200 3.41 7.82 -20.33
C PRO A 200 3.91 8.95 -19.43
N CYS A 201 5.09 9.44 -19.74
CA CYS A 201 5.70 10.60 -19.11
C CYS A 201 6.21 11.55 -20.19
N LEU A 202 6.06 12.85 -19.94
CA LEU A 202 6.55 13.90 -20.83
C LEU A 202 7.78 14.53 -20.20
N GLU A 203 8.93 14.37 -20.84
CA GLU A 203 10.19 14.95 -20.38
C GLU A 203 10.54 16.17 -21.24
N PHE A 204 10.92 17.25 -20.58
CA PHE A 204 11.45 18.47 -21.18
C PHE A 204 12.86 18.70 -20.66
N GLN A 205 13.83 18.77 -21.58
CA GLN A 205 15.21 19.15 -21.25
C GLN A 205 15.32 20.65 -21.48
N LEU A 206 15.62 21.37 -20.41
CA LEU A 206 15.53 22.82 -20.33
C LEU A 206 16.91 23.42 -20.09
N TYR A 207 17.09 24.65 -20.58
CA TYR A 207 18.26 25.47 -20.32
C TYR A 207 17.80 26.84 -19.81
N ASN A 208 18.24 27.22 -18.62
CA ASN A 208 18.04 28.56 -18.07
C ASN A 208 19.25 29.44 -18.41
N LYS A 209 19.01 30.51 -19.18
CA LYS A 209 20.04 31.46 -19.62
C LYS A 209 20.60 32.33 -18.49
N GLU A 210 19.78 32.70 -17.52
CA GLU A 210 20.21 33.58 -16.42
C GLU A 210 21.14 32.85 -15.45
N GLN A 211 20.83 31.57 -15.20
CA GLN A 211 21.57 30.73 -14.28
C GLN A 211 22.64 29.87 -14.95
N ASP A 212 22.75 29.92 -16.28
CA ASP A 212 23.61 29.07 -17.10
C ASP A 212 23.57 27.58 -16.67
N THR A 213 22.35 27.05 -16.59
CA THR A 213 22.13 25.70 -16.07
C THR A 213 21.11 24.92 -16.86
N PHE A 214 21.35 23.61 -16.92
CA PHE A 214 20.42 22.66 -17.51
C PHE A 214 19.68 21.90 -16.42
N PHE A 215 18.41 21.64 -16.67
CA PHE A 215 17.53 20.91 -15.77
C PHE A 215 16.45 20.18 -16.58
N ALA A 216 15.88 19.13 -16.00
CA ALA A 216 14.78 18.37 -16.57
C ALA A 216 13.47 18.82 -15.93
N ARG A 217 12.38 18.75 -16.69
CA ARG A 217 11.03 18.73 -16.13
C ARG A 217 10.27 17.54 -16.66
N VAL A 218 9.74 16.71 -15.77
CA VAL A 218 9.08 15.45 -16.12
C VAL A 218 7.66 15.48 -15.61
N TRP A 219 6.70 15.41 -16.53
CA TRP A 219 5.28 15.28 -16.18
C TRP A 219 4.88 13.82 -16.17
N ASN A 220 4.46 13.33 -15.00
CA ASN A 220 3.96 11.97 -14.82
C ASN A 220 2.44 11.96 -15.01
N THR A 221 1.94 11.32 -16.06
CA THR A 221 0.49 11.32 -16.34
C THR A 221 -0.31 10.51 -15.34
N ARG A 222 0.31 9.54 -14.65
CA ARG A 222 -0.36 8.73 -13.62
C ARG A 222 -0.62 9.55 -12.35
N LEU A 223 0.33 10.41 -11.98
CA LEU A 223 0.21 11.30 -10.82
C LEU A 223 -0.44 12.65 -11.15
N GLY A 224 -0.53 13.03 -12.42
CA GLY A 224 -1.08 14.30 -12.85
C GLY A 224 -0.27 15.51 -12.37
N ARG A 225 1.04 15.34 -12.13
CA ARG A 225 1.94 16.38 -11.62
C ARG A 225 3.37 16.23 -12.17
N TRP A 226 4.18 17.25 -11.91
CA TRP A 226 5.62 17.19 -12.12
C TRP A 226 6.27 16.20 -11.14
N ASP A 227 7.22 15.41 -11.62
CA ASP A 227 7.80 14.27 -10.94
C ASP A 227 9.29 14.50 -10.68
N GLU A 228 9.58 15.05 -9.51
CA GLU A 228 10.93 15.45 -9.10
C GLU A 228 11.89 14.25 -8.99
N ALA A 229 11.37 13.04 -8.74
CA ALA A 229 12.20 11.84 -8.64
C ALA A 229 12.82 11.48 -10.00
N PHE A 230 12.02 11.53 -11.08
CA PHE A 230 12.54 11.38 -12.43
C PHE A 230 13.45 12.55 -12.82
N GLU A 231 13.05 13.78 -12.53
CA GLU A 231 13.83 14.99 -12.85
C GLU A 231 15.25 14.89 -12.28
N LYS A 232 15.36 14.60 -10.97
CA LYS A 232 16.64 14.45 -10.28
C LYS A 232 17.49 13.34 -10.88
N GLN A 233 16.92 12.16 -11.13
CA GLN A 233 17.70 11.04 -11.67
C GLN A 233 18.22 11.32 -13.09
N ILE A 234 17.41 11.96 -13.94
CA ILE A 234 17.84 12.32 -15.30
C ILE A 234 18.96 13.36 -15.22
N GLU A 235 18.80 14.39 -14.40
CA GLU A 235 19.80 15.43 -14.23
C GLU A 235 21.14 14.90 -13.71
N GLU A 236 21.12 14.02 -12.71
CA GLU A 236 22.32 13.38 -12.18
C GLU A 236 23.09 12.60 -13.27
N LYS A 237 22.38 12.03 -14.26
CA LYS A 237 22.99 11.17 -15.29
C LYS A 237 23.32 11.88 -16.59
N GLU A 238 22.61 12.96 -16.93
CA GLU A 238 22.66 13.56 -18.28
C GLU A 238 23.06 15.03 -18.31
N ARG A 239 23.02 15.75 -17.18
CA ARG A 239 23.29 17.19 -17.17
C ARG A 239 24.67 17.54 -17.74
N MET A 240 25.69 16.72 -17.46
CA MET A 240 27.03 16.90 -18.01
C MET A 240 27.06 16.72 -19.53
N LYS A 241 26.39 15.68 -20.04
CA LYS A 241 26.29 15.40 -21.48
C LYS A 241 25.60 16.55 -22.22
N TRP A 242 24.54 17.12 -21.65
CA TRP A 242 23.85 18.27 -22.26
C TRP A 242 24.75 19.51 -22.36
N ARG A 243 25.61 19.75 -21.36
CA ARG A 243 26.60 20.83 -21.40
C ARG A 243 27.64 20.61 -22.51
N GLU A 244 28.16 19.40 -22.63
CA GLU A 244 29.12 19.02 -23.68
C GLU A 244 28.52 19.15 -25.09
N GLU A 245 27.28 18.72 -25.27
CA GLU A 245 26.55 18.84 -26.54
C GLU A 245 26.31 20.31 -26.92
N LEU A 246 26.08 21.20 -25.95
CA LEU A 246 25.94 22.62 -26.21
C LEU A 246 27.27 23.25 -26.62
N ALA A 247 28.35 22.96 -25.90
CA ALA A 247 29.69 23.47 -26.21
C ALA A 247 30.14 23.04 -27.62
N SER A 248 29.95 21.75 -27.95
CA SER A 248 30.28 21.20 -29.28
C SER A 248 29.46 21.86 -30.42
N LYS A 249 28.22 22.30 -30.15
CA LYS A 249 27.40 23.03 -31.13
C LYS A 249 27.81 24.49 -31.30
N CYS A 250 28.46 25.10 -30.31
CA CYS A 250 29.01 26.45 -30.43
C CYS A 250 30.29 26.47 -31.28
N ASP A 251 31.14 25.45 -31.15
CA ASP A 251 32.41 25.34 -31.91
C ASP A 251 32.19 25.09 -33.42
N ILE A 252 31.07 24.48 -33.80
CA ILE A 252 30.72 24.24 -35.22
C ILE A 252 30.20 25.51 -35.91
N ASN A 253 29.65 26.48 -35.16
CA ASN A 253 29.10 27.73 -35.71
C ASN A 253 30.10 28.90 -35.74
N THR A 254 31.38 28.65 -35.43
CA THR A 254 32.46 29.64 -35.45
C THR A 254 33.55 29.39 -36.50
N ASN A 255 33.36 28.40 -37.37
CA ASN A 255 34.15 28.17 -38.60
C ASN A 255 33.29 28.42 -39.84
#